data_AF-A0AAP2G9Q7-F1
#
_entry.id   AF-A0AAP2G9Q7-F1
#
_cell.length_a   1.000
_cell.length_b   1.000
_cell.length_c   1.000
_cell.angle_alpha   90.00
_cell.angle_beta   90.00
_cell.angle_gamma   90.00
#
_symmetry.space_group_name_H-M   'P 1'
#
loop_
_entity.id
_entity.type
_entity.pdbx_description
1 polymer ?
#
loop_
_entity_poly.entity_id
_entity_poly.type
_entity_poly.pdbx_seq_one_letter_code
_entity_poly.pdbx_strand_id
1 'polypeptide(L)'
;MSNPKPDWMAYITWQNVHRYRDLVEDRSVLTNFNGFYAFGLDKHGLQKGRVLYIGECQRAGGFRSRFGDYLKADPTKPGTRHKGALFLQDFRLSNSDVVWVRFCNFETDKVTRRDLEAAMMQYYLPWFNTRDMNRDTPFDTV
;
A
#
# COMPACT_ATOMS: atom_id res chain seq x y z
N MET A 1 -25.18 -10.66 0.78
CA MET A 1 -24.74 -11.21 -0.52
C MET A 1 -23.29 -10.80 -0.72
N SER A 2 -22.36 -11.74 -0.94
CA SER A 2 -20.98 -11.40 -1.24
C SER A 2 -20.90 -10.81 -2.64
N ASN A 3 -20.48 -9.55 -2.77
CA ASN A 3 -20.17 -8.96 -4.08
C ASN A 3 -19.17 -9.88 -4.81
N PRO A 4 -19.44 -10.26 -6.07
CA PRO A 4 -18.50 -11.08 -6.84
C PRO A 4 -17.16 -10.34 -6.93
N LYS A 5 -16.07 -11.08 -6.69
CA LYS A 5 -14.72 -10.56 -6.88
C LYS A 5 -14.47 -10.45 -8.38
N PRO A 6 -13.90 -9.34 -8.89
CA PRO A 6 -13.47 -9.24 -10.28
C PRO A 6 -12.48 -10.34 -10.65
N ASP A 7 -12.55 -10.85 -11.88
CA ASP A 7 -11.71 -11.97 -12.35
C ASP A 7 -10.21 -11.68 -12.25
N TRP A 8 -9.81 -10.42 -12.47
CA TRP A 8 -8.41 -10.01 -12.36
C TRP A 8 -7.83 -10.23 -10.96
N MET A 9 -8.67 -10.30 -9.92
CA MET A 9 -8.20 -10.60 -8.56
C MET A 9 -7.58 -11.99 -8.45
N ALA A 10 -7.92 -12.93 -9.35
CA ALA A 10 -7.31 -14.26 -9.37
C ALA A 10 -5.80 -14.21 -9.66
N TYR A 11 -5.31 -13.14 -10.28
CA TYR A 11 -3.89 -12.94 -10.56
C TYR A 11 -3.12 -12.31 -9.40
N ILE A 12 -3.82 -11.76 -8.38
CA ILE A 12 -3.23 -11.05 -7.26
C ILE A 12 -3.29 -11.91 -6.01
N THR A 13 -2.13 -12.39 -5.57
CA THR A 13 -1.99 -13.11 -4.30
C THR A 13 -1.19 -12.26 -3.31
N TRP A 14 -1.88 -11.69 -2.33
CA TRP A 14 -1.23 -10.97 -1.23
C TRP A 14 -0.55 -11.96 -0.28
N GLN A 15 0.74 -11.78 -0.09
CA GLN A 15 1.63 -12.62 0.73
C GLN A 15 2.37 -11.74 1.74
N ASN A 16 3.16 -12.38 2.60
CA ASN A 16 4.15 -11.74 3.47
C ASN A 16 3.55 -10.60 4.29
N VAL A 17 2.66 -10.97 5.22
CA VAL A 17 2.01 -10.02 6.12
C VAL A 17 2.98 -9.64 7.22
N HIS A 18 3.38 -8.37 7.25
CA HIS A 18 4.24 -7.82 8.30
C HIS A 18 3.54 -6.69 9.03
N ARG A 19 3.79 -6.52 10.33
CA ARG A 19 3.46 -5.25 10.96
C ARG A 19 4.41 -4.20 10.44
N TYR A 20 3.89 -3.00 10.24
CA TYR A 20 4.69 -1.89 9.77
C TYR A 20 5.88 -1.62 10.71
N ARG A 21 5.64 -1.63 12.03
CA ARG A 21 6.66 -1.38 13.05
C ARG A 21 7.82 -2.35 12.94
N ASP A 22 7.53 -3.65 12.82
CA ASP A 22 8.55 -4.69 12.68
C ASP A 22 9.44 -4.42 11.46
N LEU A 23 8.88 -3.91 10.36
CA LEU A 23 9.66 -3.53 9.17
C LEU A 23 10.53 -2.28 9.38
N VAL A 24 10.15 -1.37 10.27
CA VAL A 24 11.00 -0.22 10.63
C VAL A 24 12.23 -0.69 11.38
N GLU A 25 12.04 -1.63 12.31
CA GLU A 25 13.08 -2.19 13.17
C GLU A 25 13.99 -3.16 12.40
N ASP A 26 13.41 -4.06 11.60
CA ASP A 26 14.12 -5.02 10.77
C ASP A 26 13.68 -4.98 9.30
N ARG A 27 14.60 -4.48 8.47
CA ARG A 27 14.40 -4.37 7.01
C ARG A 27 14.95 -5.55 6.23
N SER A 28 15.54 -6.55 6.89
CA SER A 28 16.16 -7.71 6.23
C SER A 28 15.13 -8.55 5.47
N VAL A 29 13.88 -8.54 5.94
CA VAL A 29 12.75 -9.25 5.32
C VAL A 29 12.25 -8.61 4.02
N LEU A 30 12.70 -7.38 3.69
CA LEU A 30 12.35 -6.71 2.44
C LEU A 30 13.18 -7.30 1.30
N THR A 31 12.58 -8.22 0.56
CA THR A 31 13.20 -8.79 -0.65
C THR A 31 13.02 -7.87 -1.85
N ASN A 32 13.93 -7.96 -2.83
CA ASN A 32 13.75 -7.27 -4.10
C ASN A 32 12.79 -8.08 -4.99
N PHE A 33 11.65 -7.49 -5.31
CA PHE A 33 10.68 -8.06 -6.25
C PHE A 33 10.01 -6.94 -7.06
N ASN A 34 9.45 -7.29 -8.22
CA ASN A 34 8.48 -6.44 -8.91
C ASN A 34 7.06 -6.90 -8.60
N GLY A 35 6.13 -5.96 -8.56
CA GLY A 35 4.73 -6.23 -8.24
C GLY A 35 4.13 -5.10 -7.43
N PHE A 36 3.46 -5.46 -6.33
CA PHE A 36 2.64 -4.52 -5.57
C PHE A 36 2.89 -4.63 -4.07
N TYR A 37 2.57 -3.55 -3.38
CA TYR A 37 2.46 -3.51 -1.93
C TYR A 37 1.20 -2.81 -1.49
N ALA A 38 0.73 -3.17 -0.31
CA ALA A 38 -0.41 -2.53 0.33
C ALA A 38 -0.17 -2.31 1.82
N PHE A 39 -0.57 -1.14 2.30
CA PHE A 39 -0.72 -0.82 3.71
C PHE A 39 -2.19 -0.91 4.08
N GLY A 40 -2.52 -1.53 5.21
CA GLY A 40 -3.90 -1.66 5.67
C GLY A 40 -3.99 -1.86 7.18
N LEU A 41 -5.22 -1.88 7.69
CA LEU A 41 -5.49 -2.01 9.12
C LEU A 41 -5.72 -3.46 9.58
N ASP A 42 -5.87 -4.38 8.64
CA ASP A 42 -6.15 -5.79 8.93
C ASP A 42 -4.90 -6.65 8.90
N LYS A 43 -4.89 -7.72 9.70
CA LYS A 43 -3.87 -8.78 9.70
C LYS A 43 -4.18 -9.93 8.72
N HIS A 44 -5.45 -10.23 8.46
CA HIS A 44 -5.85 -11.48 7.80
C HIS A 44 -6.16 -11.37 6.30
N GLY A 45 -6.05 -10.17 5.71
CA GLY A 45 -6.27 -9.94 4.28
C GLY A 45 -6.62 -8.49 4.01
N LEU A 46 -6.54 -8.05 2.75
CA LEU A 46 -7.01 -6.72 2.39
C LEU A 46 -8.55 -6.71 2.33
N GLN A 47 -9.16 -5.73 2.99
CA GLN A 47 -10.60 -5.51 2.97
C GLN A 47 -10.90 -4.12 2.40
N LYS A 48 -12.02 -4.00 1.66
CA LYS A 48 -12.47 -2.71 1.13
C LYS A 48 -12.65 -1.71 2.27
N GLY A 49 -12.22 -0.47 2.06
CA GLY A 49 -12.33 0.60 3.06
C GLY A 49 -11.41 0.46 4.28
N ARG A 50 -10.56 -0.57 4.32
CA ARG A 50 -9.56 -0.79 5.39
C ARG A 50 -8.13 -0.81 4.87
N VAL A 51 -7.96 -0.57 3.56
CA VAL A 51 -6.66 -0.34 2.94
C VAL A 51 -6.33 1.15 3.08
N LEU A 52 -5.11 1.44 3.52
CA LEU A 52 -4.60 2.79 3.66
C LEU A 52 -3.97 3.26 2.35
N TYR A 53 -3.13 2.42 1.74
CA TYR A 53 -2.41 2.78 0.54
C TYR A 53 -2.01 1.54 -0.27
N ILE A 54 -2.07 1.62 -1.61
CA ILE A 54 -1.58 0.61 -2.56
C ILE A 54 -0.56 1.26 -3.49
N GLY A 55 0.52 0.55 -3.82
CA GLY A 55 1.49 1.02 -4.78
C GLY A 55 2.19 -0.09 -5.57
N GLU A 56 2.72 0.26 -6.75
CA GLU A 56 3.61 -0.62 -7.52
C GLU A 56 5.10 -0.48 -7.14
N CYS A 57 5.91 -1.52 -7.37
CA CYS A 57 7.39 -1.46 -7.29
C CYS A 57 8.04 -1.80 -8.64
N GLN A 58 8.84 -0.86 -9.18
CA GLN A 58 9.45 -0.96 -10.52
C GLN A 58 10.89 -0.38 -10.63
N ARG A 59 11.59 -0.08 -9.53
CA ARG A 59 12.91 0.59 -9.59
C ARG A 59 14.07 -0.40 -9.56
N ALA A 60 15.23 -0.01 -10.10
CA ALA A 60 16.51 -0.62 -9.76
C ALA A 60 16.73 -0.49 -8.23
N GLY A 61 16.97 -1.60 -7.54
CA GLY A 61 16.89 -1.69 -6.07
C GLY A 61 15.49 -2.06 -5.53
N GLY A 62 14.54 -2.33 -6.43
CA GLY A 62 13.26 -2.97 -6.19
C GLY A 62 12.42 -2.35 -5.09
N PHE A 63 11.69 -3.23 -4.41
CA PHE A 63 10.84 -2.93 -3.28
C PHE A 63 11.60 -2.25 -2.11
N ARG A 64 12.84 -2.67 -1.82
CA ARG A 64 13.68 -2.10 -0.74
C ARG A 64 13.96 -0.61 -0.94
N SER A 65 14.22 -0.19 -2.18
CA SER A 65 14.43 1.24 -2.53
C SER A 65 13.18 2.08 -2.28
N ARG A 66 12.00 1.57 -2.66
CA ARG A 66 10.73 2.31 -2.50
C ARG A 66 10.27 2.38 -1.05
N PHE A 67 10.52 1.36 -0.24
CA PHE A 67 10.12 1.34 1.17
C PHE A 67 10.95 2.22 2.10
N GLY A 68 12.15 2.65 1.69
CA GLY A 68 12.96 3.61 2.45
C GLY A 68 12.26 4.96 2.68
N ASP A 69 11.36 5.34 1.77
CA ASP A 69 10.53 6.53 1.88
C ASP A 69 9.42 6.37 2.92
N TYR A 70 8.89 5.15 3.07
CA TYR A 70 7.82 4.86 4.00
C TYR A 70 8.36 4.60 5.40
N LEU A 71 9.29 3.65 5.57
CA LEU A 71 9.74 3.08 6.86
C LEU A 71 10.66 4.00 7.67
N LYS A 72 10.24 5.24 7.94
CA LYS A 72 10.99 6.14 8.82
C LYS A 72 10.82 5.74 10.29
N ALA A 73 11.95 5.73 11.02
CA ALA A 73 11.95 5.51 12.47
C ALA A 73 11.19 6.64 13.17
N ASP A 74 11.49 7.88 12.79
CA ASP A 74 10.79 9.09 13.24
C ASP A 74 9.78 9.53 12.16
N PRO A 75 8.46 9.33 12.37
CA PRO A 75 7.43 9.78 11.43
C PRO A 75 7.24 11.30 11.37
N THR A 76 7.85 12.10 12.27
CA THR A 76 7.75 13.57 12.26
C THR A 76 8.71 14.23 11.27
N LYS A 77 9.67 13.48 10.71
CA LYS A 77 10.72 13.98 9.81
C LYS A 77 10.63 13.30 8.44
N PRO A 78 9.64 13.66 7.62
CA PRO A 78 9.49 13.09 6.30
C PRO A 78 10.68 13.46 5.42
N GLY A 79 11.50 12.46 5.08
CA GLY A 79 12.59 12.60 4.12
C GLY A 79 12.16 12.47 2.65
N THR A 80 10.87 12.60 2.36
CA THR A 80 10.28 12.37 1.02
C THR A 80 9.15 13.35 0.74
N ARG A 81 8.88 13.61 -0.54
CA ARG A 81 7.72 14.37 -1.01
C ARG A 81 6.59 13.46 -1.53
N HIS A 82 6.75 12.15 -1.43
CA HIS A 82 5.76 11.19 -1.90
C HIS A 82 4.51 11.22 -1.00
N LYS A 83 3.38 11.69 -1.53
CA LYS A 83 2.16 11.96 -0.76
C LYS A 83 1.64 10.76 0.03
N GLY A 84 1.61 9.58 -0.57
CA GLY A 84 1.22 8.36 0.14
C GLY A 84 2.11 8.04 1.34
N ALA A 85 3.40 8.37 1.26
CA ALA A 85 4.34 8.17 2.36
C ALA A 85 4.13 9.21 3.46
N LEU A 86 3.86 10.47 3.08
CA LEU A 86 3.52 11.54 4.03
C LEU A 86 2.24 11.21 4.82
N PHE A 87 1.16 10.82 4.15
CA PHE A 87 -0.09 10.46 4.82
C PHE A 87 0.06 9.24 5.73
N LEU A 88 0.84 8.25 5.31
CA LEU A 88 1.09 7.09 6.15
C LEU A 88 1.92 7.44 7.39
N GLN A 89 2.92 8.33 7.25
CA GLN A 89 3.71 8.80 8.39
C GLN A 89 2.87 9.62 9.37
N ASP A 90 2.02 10.52 8.86
CA ASP A 90 1.07 11.28 9.68
C ASP A 90 0.11 10.34 10.44
N PHE A 91 -0.48 9.38 9.72
CA PHE A 91 -1.37 8.37 10.32
C PHE A 91 -0.69 7.60 11.47
N ARG A 92 0.60 7.28 11.31
CA ARG A 92 1.38 6.56 12.32
C ARG A 92 1.62 7.35 13.60
N LEU A 93 1.56 8.68 13.57
CA LEU A 93 1.70 9.49 14.80
C LEU A 93 0.62 9.12 15.83
N SER A 94 -0.55 8.67 15.37
CA SER A 94 -1.68 8.29 16.22
C SER A 94 -2.00 6.79 16.20
N ASN A 95 -1.47 6.01 15.25
CA ASN A 95 -1.93 4.65 14.96
C ASN A 95 -0.81 3.67 14.55
N SER A 96 0.41 3.85 15.08
CA SER A 96 1.60 3.10 14.62
C SER A 96 1.48 1.57 14.67
N ASP A 97 0.83 1.01 15.69
CA ASP A 97 0.81 -0.43 15.96
C ASP A 97 -0.27 -1.22 15.18
N VAL A 98 -1.18 -0.53 14.47
CA VAL A 98 -2.29 -1.16 13.74
C VAL A 98 -2.07 -1.24 12.23
N VAL A 99 -0.94 -0.73 11.74
CA VAL A 99 -0.62 -0.76 10.31
C VAL A 99 0.06 -2.07 9.94
N TRP A 100 -0.51 -2.75 8.96
CA TRP A 100 0.00 -3.97 8.36
C TRP A 100 0.40 -3.73 6.92
N VAL A 101 1.46 -4.42 6.50
CA VAL A 101 2.03 -4.33 5.17
C VAL A 101 1.96 -5.70 4.51
N ARG A 102 1.63 -5.72 3.21
CA ARG A 102 1.57 -6.92 2.38
C ARG A 102 2.22 -6.69 1.04
N PHE A 103 2.67 -7.79 0.45
CA PHE A 103 3.36 -7.80 -0.83
C PHE A 103 2.66 -8.76 -1.79
N CYS A 104 2.69 -8.43 -3.08
CA CYS A 104 2.28 -9.33 -4.14
C CYS A 104 3.39 -9.30 -5.19
N ASN A 105 4.18 -10.37 -5.24
CA ASN A 105 5.15 -10.54 -6.33
C ASN A 105 4.37 -10.77 -7.62
N PHE A 106 4.59 -9.91 -8.60
CA PHE A 106 3.86 -9.96 -9.86
C PHE A 106 4.74 -9.43 -10.99
N GLU A 107 5.29 -10.36 -11.76
CA GLU A 107 6.13 -10.06 -12.92
C GLU A 107 5.25 -9.92 -14.16
N THR A 108 5.27 -8.72 -14.74
CA THR A 108 4.50 -8.35 -15.92
C THR A 108 5.12 -7.10 -16.54
N ASP A 109 4.59 -6.62 -17.66
CA ASP A 109 4.99 -5.37 -18.26
C ASP A 109 4.47 -4.15 -17.46
N LYS A 110 5.00 -2.97 -17.77
CA LYS A 110 4.67 -1.75 -17.04
C LYS A 110 3.22 -1.29 -17.22
N VAL A 111 2.64 -1.51 -18.40
CA VAL A 111 1.28 -1.06 -18.71
C VAL A 111 0.29 -1.90 -17.90
N THR A 112 0.40 -3.23 -18.02
CA THR A 112 -0.45 -4.18 -17.28
C THR A 112 -0.39 -3.94 -15.77
N ARG A 113 0.81 -3.68 -15.22
CA ARG A 113 0.97 -3.43 -13.78
C ARG A 113 0.23 -2.18 -13.32
N ARG A 114 0.32 -1.08 -14.08
CA ARG A 114 -0.36 0.18 -13.78
C ARG A 114 -1.87 0.03 -13.85
N ASP A 115 -2.37 -0.69 -14.85
CA ASP A 115 -3.80 -0.94 -15.00
C ASP A 115 -4.34 -1.78 -13.83
N LEU A 116 -3.57 -2.78 -13.38
CA LEU A 116 -3.89 -3.56 -12.18
C LEU A 116 -3.79 -2.74 -10.89
N GLU A 117 -2.80 -1.85 -10.75
CA GLU A 117 -2.72 -0.90 -9.63
C GLU A 117 -3.97 -0.02 -9.57
N ALA A 118 -4.39 0.55 -10.70
CA ALA A 118 -5.61 1.34 -10.81
C ALA A 118 -6.87 0.55 -10.45
N ALA A 119 -7.02 -0.67 -10.96
CA ALA A 119 -8.14 -1.55 -10.65
C ALA A 119 -8.18 -1.90 -9.14
N MET A 120 -7.03 -2.14 -8.52
CA MET A 120 -6.93 -2.38 -7.08
C MET A 120 -7.32 -1.15 -6.26
N MET A 121 -6.89 0.05 -6.66
CA MET A 121 -7.30 1.29 -5.99
C MET A 121 -8.82 1.49 -6.06
N GLN A 122 -9.44 1.27 -7.22
CA GLN A 122 -10.89 1.36 -7.37
C GLN A 122 -11.64 0.31 -6.54
N TYR A 123 -11.10 -0.92 -6.48
CA TYR A 123 -11.76 -2.01 -5.75
C TYR A 123 -11.65 -1.87 -4.24
N TYR A 124 -10.44 -1.61 -3.71
CA TYR A 124 -10.17 -1.57 -2.27
C TYR A 124 -10.47 -0.21 -1.63
N LEU A 125 -10.60 0.85 -2.43
CA LEU A 125 -10.83 2.23 -1.98
C LEU A 125 -9.80 2.69 -0.93
N PRO A 126 -8.49 2.64 -1.23
CA PRO A 126 -7.47 2.97 -0.26
C PRO A 126 -7.47 4.46 0.10
N TRP A 127 -7.46 4.76 1.39
CA TRP A 127 -7.69 6.11 1.92
C TRP A 127 -6.70 7.17 1.42
N PHE A 128 -5.43 6.80 1.25
CA PHE A 128 -4.35 7.73 0.95
C PHE A 128 -3.96 7.76 -0.53
N ASN A 129 -4.50 6.87 -1.37
CA ASN A 129 -4.41 7.04 -2.82
C ASN A 129 -5.48 8.00 -3.34
N THR A 130 -6.67 8.01 -2.72
CA THR A 130 -7.83 8.80 -3.18
C THR A 130 -7.81 10.25 -2.75
N ARG A 131 -7.13 10.60 -1.65
CA ARG A 131 -6.98 11.99 -1.14
C ARG A 131 -6.29 12.97 -2.09
N ASP A 132 -5.93 12.51 -3.29
CA ASP A 132 -5.32 13.29 -4.36
C ASP A 132 -5.98 13.06 -5.72
N MET A 133 -7.07 12.27 -5.79
CA MET A 133 -7.75 11.93 -7.05
C MET A 133 -8.89 12.88 -7.44
N ASN A 134 -9.20 13.92 -6.63
CA ASN A 134 -9.88 15.14 -7.08
C ASN A 134 -9.86 16.19 -5.95
N ARG A 135 -9.66 17.46 -6.31
CA ARG A 135 -9.74 18.63 -5.41
C ARG A 135 -11.15 18.88 -4.86
N ASP A 136 -12.16 18.16 -5.37
CA ASP A 136 -13.58 18.56 -5.29
C ASP A 136 -14.55 17.43 -4.88
N THR A 137 -14.16 16.42 -4.09
CA THR A 137 -15.13 15.41 -3.63
C THR A 137 -15.09 15.22 -2.10
N PRO A 138 -16.12 15.69 -1.36
CA PRO A 138 -16.24 15.46 0.09
C PRO A 138 -16.54 13.99 0.39
N PHE A 139 -15.98 13.50 1.50
CA PHE A 139 -16.11 12.14 2.02
C PHE A 139 -17.43 11.88 2.78
N ASP A 140 -18.50 12.63 2.51
CA ASP A 140 -19.78 12.42 3.20
C ASP A 140 -20.78 11.73 2.27
N THR A 141 -21.02 10.45 2.58
CA THR A 141 -22.09 9.48 2.20
C THR A 141 -21.40 8.13 1.97
N VAL A 142 -21.44 7.14 2.86
CA VAL A 142 -22.44 6.65 3.82
C VAL A 142 -21.71 5.88 4.93
#